data_AF-A0A1Q6QW17-F1
#
_entry.id   AF-A0A1Q6QW17-F1
#
_cell.length_a   1.000
_cell.length_b   1.000
_cell.length_c   1.000
_cell.angle_alpha   90.00
_cell.angle_beta   90.00
_cell.angle_gamma   90.00
#
_symmetry.space_group_name_H-M   'P 1'
#
loop_
_entity.id
_entity.type
_entity.pdbx_description
1 polymer ?
#
loop_
_entity_poly.entity_id
_entity_poly.type
_entity_poly.pdbx_seq_one_letter_code
_entity_poly.pdbx_strand_id
1 'polypeptide(L)'
;MNVVEKVNLILKKANISKVNLSKYLGVSRQMVYNYFDGDDLSKLPNEKCQLLFNLLDVTSEKEILDINITNDYLQRVGSKIFDTKKSTPKKEESIDLAGLKKDEIMLIGEISQMLKNILIENKGREGEAYTTVEYVHHFIENLSTTKELKYILGYFSKNFGYTDPNKFAFDENNQYILESIMYSAMTLYSNGGASRTKLTESHRRWEAMLNSKKEEKLTRTQELNTAKIRALRELGYDEIDKNNASEVLDKIAEIMAQKF
;
A
#
# COMPACT_ATOMS: atom_id res chain seq x y z
N MET A 1 -7.18 -50.79 1.14
CA MET A 1 -6.86 -49.41 1.52
C MET A 1 -7.90 -48.52 0.88
N ASN A 2 -8.74 -47.90 1.69
CA ASN A 2 -9.75 -46.97 1.21
C ASN A 2 -9.14 -45.58 0.94
N VAL A 3 -9.95 -44.64 0.42
CA VAL A 3 -9.48 -43.29 0.04
C VAL A 3 -8.98 -42.54 1.28
N VAL A 4 -9.74 -42.57 2.37
CA VAL A 4 -9.42 -41.87 3.63
C VAL A 4 -8.11 -42.38 4.25
N GLU A 5 -7.89 -43.69 4.26
CA GLU A 5 -6.67 -44.35 4.71
C GLU A 5 -5.45 -43.94 3.88
N LYS A 6 -5.60 -43.88 2.55
CA LYS A 6 -4.53 -43.44 1.64
C LYS A 6 -4.17 -41.97 1.87
N VAL A 7 -5.16 -41.10 2.05
CA VAL A 7 -4.91 -39.69 2.41
C VAL A 7 -4.20 -39.60 3.76
N ASN A 8 -4.66 -40.32 4.79
CA ASN A 8 -4.02 -40.33 6.10
C ASN A 8 -2.56 -40.83 6.04
N LEU A 9 -2.27 -41.82 5.20
CA LEU A 9 -0.92 -42.32 4.96
C LEU A 9 -0.02 -41.26 4.33
N ILE A 10 -0.51 -40.55 3.30
CA ILE A 10 0.22 -39.46 2.64
C ILE A 10 0.53 -38.35 3.64
N LEU A 11 -0.48 -37.89 4.40
CA LEU A 11 -0.32 -36.86 5.42
C LEU A 11 0.72 -37.26 6.48
N LYS A 12 0.65 -38.50 6.98
CA LYS A 12 1.61 -39.03 7.95
C LYS A 12 3.04 -39.03 7.39
N LYS A 13 3.23 -39.51 6.15
CA LYS A 13 4.54 -39.57 5.50
C LYS A 13 5.09 -38.18 5.15
N ALA A 14 4.23 -37.21 4.86
CA ALA A 14 4.61 -35.82 4.61
C ALA A 14 4.79 -34.99 5.89
N ASN A 15 4.68 -35.61 7.08
CA ASN A 15 4.72 -34.94 8.39
C ASN A 15 3.64 -33.85 8.56
N ILE A 16 2.47 -34.07 7.98
CA ILE A 16 1.32 -33.16 8.02
C ILE A 16 0.34 -33.62 9.10
N SER A 17 0.19 -32.82 10.15
CA SER A 17 -0.76 -33.10 11.22
C SER A 17 -2.20 -32.75 10.83
N LYS A 18 -3.20 -33.29 11.56
CA LYS A 18 -4.60 -32.87 11.43
C LYS A 18 -4.81 -31.38 11.73
N VAL A 19 -3.94 -30.76 12.54
CA VAL A 19 -3.95 -29.31 12.80
C VAL A 19 -3.49 -28.53 11.56
N ASN A 20 -2.52 -29.04 10.83
CA ASN A 20 -2.01 -28.40 9.62
C ASN A 20 -3.07 -28.49 8.51
N LEU A 21 -3.67 -29.68 8.36
CA LEU A 21 -4.74 -29.90 7.39
C LEU A 21 -5.97 -29.05 7.69
N SER A 22 -6.38 -28.92 8.96
CA SER A 22 -7.55 -28.09 9.33
C SER A 22 -7.35 -26.62 8.95
N LYS A 23 -6.14 -26.09 9.12
CA LYS A 23 -5.78 -24.73 8.69
C LYS A 23 -5.84 -24.59 7.18
N TYR A 24 -5.29 -25.54 6.43
CA TYR A 24 -5.30 -25.53 4.96
C TYR A 24 -6.72 -25.60 4.40
N LEU A 25 -7.59 -26.44 4.98
CA LEU A 25 -8.99 -26.54 4.57
C LEU A 25 -9.86 -25.39 5.10
N GLY A 26 -9.36 -24.54 6.01
CA GLY A 26 -10.13 -23.46 6.63
C GLY A 26 -11.31 -23.97 7.46
N VAL A 27 -11.12 -25.04 8.23
CA VAL A 27 -12.15 -25.65 9.09
C VAL A 27 -11.60 -25.95 10.49
N SER A 28 -12.49 -26.22 11.46
CA SER A 28 -12.04 -26.62 12.80
C SER A 28 -11.41 -28.03 12.77
N ARG A 29 -10.51 -28.30 13.72
CA ARG A 29 -9.87 -29.61 13.85
C ARG A 29 -10.89 -30.73 14.02
N GLN A 30 -11.97 -30.49 14.77
CA GLN A 30 -13.05 -31.46 14.98
C GLN A 30 -13.73 -31.84 13.67
N MET A 31 -13.97 -30.86 12.78
CA MET A 31 -14.56 -31.13 11.47
C MET A 31 -13.67 -32.02 10.61
N VAL A 32 -12.35 -31.87 10.68
CA VAL A 32 -11.43 -32.77 9.95
C VAL A 32 -11.55 -34.22 10.45
N TYR A 33 -11.73 -34.44 11.75
CA TYR A 33 -11.99 -35.80 12.26
C TYR A 33 -13.33 -36.32 11.76
N ASN A 34 -14.39 -35.51 11.82
CA ASN A 34 -15.73 -35.89 11.36
C ASN A 34 -15.78 -36.19 9.84
N TYR A 35 -15.06 -35.42 9.02
CA TYR A 35 -15.01 -35.63 7.57
C TYR A 35 -14.23 -36.87 7.17
N PHE A 36 -13.25 -37.28 7.99
CA PHE A 36 -12.41 -38.45 7.75
C PHE A 36 -12.88 -39.66 8.58
N ASP A 37 -14.11 -39.60 9.09
CA ASP A 37 -14.75 -40.69 9.83
C ASP A 37 -15.54 -41.56 8.84
N GLY A 38 -14.86 -42.47 8.16
CA GLY A 38 -15.43 -43.33 7.11
C GLY A 38 -14.39 -43.80 6.08
N ASP A 39 -14.87 -44.43 5.01
CA ASP A 39 -14.02 -45.01 3.95
C ASP A 39 -13.83 -44.07 2.73
N ASP A 40 -14.69 -43.07 2.57
CA ASP A 40 -14.74 -42.14 1.44
C ASP A 40 -14.76 -40.67 1.89
N LEU A 41 -14.72 -39.74 0.93
CA LEU A 41 -14.75 -38.30 1.21
C LEU A 41 -16.18 -37.72 1.12
N SER A 42 -17.23 -38.55 1.17
CA SER A 42 -18.63 -38.10 1.02
C SER A 42 -19.06 -37.07 2.07
N LYS A 43 -18.46 -37.13 3.26
CA LYS A 43 -18.71 -36.20 4.37
C LYS A 43 -18.03 -34.84 4.17
N LEU A 44 -17.09 -34.72 3.23
CA LEU A 44 -16.32 -33.50 2.98
C LEU A 44 -17.07 -32.60 1.97
N PRO A 45 -17.41 -31.35 2.31
CA PRO A 45 -18.08 -30.45 1.37
C PRO A 45 -17.26 -30.24 0.09
N ASN A 46 -17.94 -30.07 -1.05
CA ASN A 46 -17.32 -29.98 -2.38
C ASN A 46 -16.13 -28.99 -2.44
N GLU A 47 -16.28 -27.78 -1.89
CA GLU A 47 -15.21 -26.78 -1.83
C GLU A 47 -13.96 -27.31 -1.10
N LYS A 48 -14.16 -28.05 0.00
CA LYS A 48 -13.06 -28.61 0.81
C LYS A 48 -12.45 -29.84 0.14
N CYS A 49 -13.25 -30.57 -0.62
CA CYS A 49 -12.79 -31.67 -1.46
C CYS A 49 -11.85 -31.17 -2.57
N GLN A 50 -12.22 -30.07 -3.24
CA GLN A 50 -11.35 -29.42 -4.23
C GLN A 50 -10.03 -28.93 -3.64
N LEU A 51 -10.04 -28.35 -2.42
CA LEU A 51 -8.80 -28.00 -1.73
C LEU A 51 -7.93 -29.23 -1.45
N LEU A 52 -8.53 -30.33 -0.99
CA LEU A 52 -7.80 -31.58 -0.74
C LEU A 52 -7.20 -32.16 -2.02
N PHE A 53 -7.92 -32.10 -3.14
CA PHE A 53 -7.42 -32.51 -4.45
C PHE A 53 -6.23 -31.66 -4.91
N ASN A 54 -6.33 -30.34 -4.75
CA ASN A 54 -5.23 -29.42 -5.04
C ASN A 54 -3.99 -29.70 -4.18
N LEU A 55 -4.18 -30.05 -2.90
CA LEU A 55 -3.09 -30.44 -2.00
C LEU A 55 -2.39 -31.71 -2.49
N LEU A 56 -3.17 -32.70 -2.92
CA LEU A 56 -2.69 -34.03 -3.32
C LEU A 56 -2.31 -34.12 -4.81
N ASP A 57 -2.53 -33.05 -5.59
CA ASP A 57 -2.22 -32.98 -7.02
C ASP A 57 -3.01 -33.99 -7.88
N VAL A 58 -4.31 -34.11 -7.58
CA VAL A 58 -5.26 -35.02 -8.26
C VAL A 58 -6.50 -34.26 -8.69
N THR A 59 -7.31 -34.85 -9.57
CA THR A 59 -8.59 -34.27 -10.02
C THR A 59 -9.82 -35.02 -9.52
N SER A 60 -9.64 -36.22 -8.97
CA SER A 60 -10.74 -37.07 -8.47
C SER A 60 -10.31 -37.99 -7.33
N GLU A 61 -11.30 -38.52 -6.58
CA GLU A 61 -11.04 -39.46 -5.48
C GLU A 61 -10.38 -40.76 -5.94
N LYS A 62 -10.64 -41.19 -7.19
CA LYS A 62 -10.09 -42.43 -7.75
C LYS A 62 -8.57 -42.32 -7.91
N GLU A 63 -8.09 -41.18 -8.38
CA GLU A 63 -6.66 -40.91 -8.57
C GLU A 63 -5.87 -40.94 -7.26
N ILE A 64 -6.51 -40.66 -6.11
CA ILE A 64 -5.85 -40.71 -4.80
C ILE A 64 -5.27 -42.10 -4.51
N LEU A 65 -5.98 -43.16 -4.89
CA LEU A 65 -5.56 -44.53 -4.65
C LEU A 65 -4.30 -44.88 -5.48
N ASP A 66 -4.21 -44.32 -6.69
CA ASP A 66 -3.15 -44.55 -7.67
C ASP A 66 -1.89 -43.72 -7.41
N ILE A 67 -1.90 -42.81 -6.43
CA ILE A 67 -0.74 -41.99 -6.07
C ILE A 67 0.43 -42.89 -5.66
N ASN A 68 1.53 -42.77 -6.42
CA ASN A 68 2.83 -43.32 -6.06
C ASN A 68 3.54 -42.39 -5.05
N ILE A 69 3.74 -42.88 -3.83
CA ILE A 69 4.26 -42.07 -2.72
C ILE A 69 5.80 -42.06 -2.78
N THR A 70 6.36 -41.11 -3.53
CA THR A 70 7.81 -40.85 -3.62
C THR A 70 8.24 -39.72 -2.68
N ASN A 71 9.55 -39.60 -2.42
CA ASN A 71 10.08 -38.52 -1.58
C ASN A 71 9.79 -37.13 -2.20
N ASP A 72 9.99 -36.99 -3.51
CA ASP A 72 9.71 -35.74 -4.24
C ASP A 72 8.23 -35.35 -4.16
N TYR A 73 7.32 -36.34 -4.24
CA TYR A 73 5.89 -36.09 -4.08
C TYR A 73 5.57 -35.60 -2.66
N LEU A 74 6.09 -36.27 -1.63
CA LEU A 74 5.89 -35.86 -0.22
C LEU A 74 6.43 -34.46 0.05
N GLN A 75 7.57 -34.10 -0.53
CA GLN A 75 8.13 -32.76 -0.42
C GLN A 75 7.21 -31.71 -1.05
N ARG A 76 6.65 -31.96 -2.25
CA ARG A 76 5.69 -31.04 -2.89
C ARG A 76 4.41 -30.87 -2.06
N VAL A 77 3.83 -31.95 -1.56
CA VAL A 77 2.63 -31.90 -0.70
C VAL A 77 2.93 -31.16 0.61
N GLY A 78 4.10 -31.41 1.21
CA GLY A 78 4.59 -30.68 2.37
C GLY A 78 4.70 -29.17 2.10
N SER A 79 5.40 -28.78 1.04
CA SER A 79 5.53 -27.37 0.62
C SER A 79 4.16 -26.71 0.43
N LYS A 80 3.20 -27.36 -0.25
CA LYS A 80 1.85 -26.82 -0.44
C LYS A 80 1.14 -26.48 0.88
N ILE A 81 1.36 -27.25 1.97
CA ILE A 81 0.73 -27.01 3.28
C ILE A 81 1.54 -26.10 4.21
N PHE A 82 2.86 -26.15 4.14
CA PHE A 82 3.74 -25.39 5.03
C PHE A 82 4.07 -24.00 4.48
N ASP A 83 4.14 -23.83 3.16
CA ASP A 83 4.30 -22.53 2.50
C ASP A 83 3.01 -21.72 2.48
N THR A 84 1.83 -22.34 2.66
CA THR A 84 0.56 -21.60 2.89
C THR A 84 0.55 -20.76 4.17
N LYS A 85 1.57 -20.87 5.06
CA LYS A 85 1.78 -19.86 6.13
C LYS A 85 2.20 -18.49 5.60
N LYS A 86 2.54 -18.35 4.30
CA LYS A 86 2.77 -17.06 3.65
C LYS A 86 1.56 -16.51 2.89
N SER A 87 0.47 -17.27 2.75
CA SER A 87 -0.72 -16.81 2.04
C SER A 87 -1.98 -16.96 2.88
N THR A 88 -2.08 -16.22 3.99
CA THR A 88 -3.33 -15.48 4.16
C THR A 88 -3.49 -14.70 2.85
N PRO A 89 -4.64 -14.71 2.16
CA PRO A 89 -4.92 -13.65 1.23
C PRO A 89 -5.03 -12.41 2.12
N LYS A 90 -3.89 -11.75 2.37
CA LYS A 90 -3.91 -10.30 2.29
C LYS A 90 -4.69 -10.05 1.01
N LYS A 91 -5.65 -9.14 1.03
CA LYS A 91 -5.84 -8.34 -0.17
C LYS A 91 -4.43 -7.86 -0.52
N GLU A 92 -3.72 -8.59 -1.36
CA GLU A 92 -2.66 -8.00 -2.14
C GLU A 92 -3.45 -7.04 -2.98
N GLU A 93 -3.52 -5.80 -2.51
CA GLU A 93 -3.49 -4.64 -3.37
C GLU A 93 -2.20 -4.80 -4.19
N SER A 94 -2.22 -5.74 -5.12
CA SER A 94 -1.22 -5.89 -6.14
C SER A 94 -1.42 -4.64 -6.98
N ILE A 95 -0.42 -3.78 -6.92
CA ILE A 95 -0.40 -2.57 -7.75
C ILE A 95 -0.42 -3.08 -9.19
N ASP A 96 -1.46 -2.73 -9.94
CA ASP A 96 -1.49 -3.02 -11.36
C ASP A 96 -0.43 -2.16 -12.06
N LEU A 97 0.57 -2.82 -12.65
CA LEU A 97 1.66 -2.19 -13.38
C LEU A 97 1.48 -2.32 -14.89
N ALA A 98 0.29 -2.75 -15.35
CA ALA A 98 -0.02 -2.80 -16.77
C ALA A 98 0.13 -1.43 -17.43
N GLY A 99 0.69 -1.42 -18.64
CA GLY A 99 0.93 -0.20 -19.42
C GLY A 99 2.29 0.46 -19.19
N LEU A 100 3.08 0.01 -18.22
CA LEU A 100 4.45 0.48 -18.00
C LEU A 100 5.48 -0.33 -18.80
N LYS A 101 6.58 0.31 -19.16
CA LYS A 101 7.74 -0.35 -19.77
C LYS A 101 8.51 -1.16 -18.73
N LYS A 102 9.33 -2.11 -19.20
CA LYS A 102 10.09 -3.02 -18.34
C LYS A 102 11.03 -2.27 -17.38
N ASP A 103 11.71 -1.26 -17.87
CA ASP A 103 12.61 -0.38 -17.12
C ASP A 103 11.85 0.46 -16.07
N GLU A 104 10.65 0.95 -16.40
CA GLU A 104 9.79 1.68 -15.46
C GLU A 104 9.30 0.77 -14.32
N ILE A 105 8.88 -0.47 -14.66
CA ILE A 105 8.48 -1.49 -13.70
C ILE A 105 9.64 -1.85 -12.76
N MET A 106 10.84 -2.05 -13.33
CA MET A 106 12.04 -2.34 -12.54
C MET A 106 12.35 -1.21 -11.56
N LEU A 107 12.30 0.05 -12.01
CA LEU A 107 12.57 1.21 -11.17
C LEU A 107 11.59 1.31 -9.99
N ILE A 108 10.29 1.10 -10.23
CA ILE A 108 9.27 1.08 -9.16
C ILE A 108 9.56 -0.06 -8.16
N GLY A 109 9.94 -1.23 -8.68
CA GLY A 109 10.32 -2.38 -7.86
C GLY A 109 11.54 -2.09 -6.96
N GLU A 110 12.57 -1.47 -7.51
CA GLU A 110 13.77 -1.07 -6.77
C GLU A 110 13.47 -0.05 -5.67
N ILE A 111 12.68 1.00 -5.98
CA ILE A 111 12.22 1.99 -5.00
C ILE A 111 11.44 1.31 -3.88
N SER A 112 10.49 0.45 -4.22
CA SER A 112 9.68 -0.29 -3.23
C SER A 112 10.55 -1.15 -2.32
N GLN A 113 11.56 -1.81 -2.88
CA GLN A 113 12.50 -2.62 -2.12
C GLN A 113 13.41 -1.77 -1.21
N MET A 114 13.86 -0.60 -1.67
CA MET A 114 14.63 0.35 -0.84
C MET A 114 13.82 0.85 0.36
N LEU A 115 12.57 1.28 0.14
CA LEU A 115 11.67 1.72 1.23
C LEU A 115 11.41 0.61 2.24
N LYS A 116 11.20 -0.62 1.74
CA LYS A 116 11.07 -1.81 2.59
C LYS A 116 12.33 -2.08 3.41
N ASN A 117 13.52 -1.93 2.83
CA ASN A 117 14.78 -2.14 3.54
C ASN A 117 14.95 -1.13 4.69
N ILE A 118 14.66 0.16 4.45
CA ILE A 118 14.68 1.21 5.49
C ILE A 118 13.86 0.78 6.71
N LEU A 119 12.65 0.25 6.49
CA LEU A 119 11.75 -0.21 7.55
C LEU A 119 12.26 -1.47 8.27
N ILE A 120 12.93 -2.39 7.56
CA ILE A 120 13.42 -3.64 8.13
C ILE A 120 14.69 -3.43 8.94
N GLU A 121 15.65 -2.68 8.40
CA GLU A 121 16.98 -2.47 9.00
C GLU A 121 16.90 -1.70 10.32
N ASN A 122 15.89 -0.84 10.47
CA ASN A 122 15.66 -0.05 11.68
C ASN A 122 14.59 -0.64 12.61
N LYS A 123 14.22 -1.91 12.44
CA LYS A 123 13.28 -2.59 13.36
C LYS A 123 13.82 -2.56 14.79
N GLY A 124 13.15 -1.79 15.66
CA GLY A 124 13.48 -1.69 17.08
C GLY A 124 14.06 -0.33 17.51
N ARG A 125 14.31 0.60 16.59
CA ARG A 125 14.50 2.03 16.91
C ARG A 125 13.15 2.73 16.79
N GLU A 126 12.72 3.43 17.83
CA GLU A 126 11.39 4.07 17.84
C GLU A 126 11.25 5.13 16.74
N GLY A 127 10.22 4.99 15.90
CA GLY A 127 9.65 6.05 15.06
C GLY A 127 10.40 6.43 13.77
N GLU A 128 11.72 6.62 13.80
CA GLU A 128 12.46 7.33 12.73
C GLU A 128 12.30 6.72 11.34
N ALA A 129 12.39 5.39 11.22
CA ALA A 129 12.28 4.72 9.94
C ALA A 129 10.88 4.78 9.35
N TYR A 130 9.85 4.69 10.19
CA TYR A 130 8.47 4.85 9.77
C TYR A 130 8.23 6.29 9.30
N THR A 131 8.63 7.29 10.10
CA THR A 131 8.51 8.71 9.76
C THR A 131 9.24 9.04 8.46
N THR A 132 10.41 8.43 8.22
CA THR A 132 11.16 8.61 6.98
C THR A 132 10.35 8.14 5.77
N VAL A 133 9.79 6.94 5.82
CA VAL A 133 8.97 6.40 4.71
C VAL A 133 7.67 7.18 4.56
N GLU A 134 7.06 7.62 5.65
CA GLU A 134 5.87 8.49 5.63
C GLU A 134 6.15 9.84 4.97
N TYR A 135 7.31 10.45 5.24
CA TYR A 135 7.71 11.70 4.59
C TYR A 135 8.00 11.52 3.11
N VAL A 136 8.59 10.39 2.71
CA VAL A 136 8.73 10.04 1.28
C VAL A 136 7.35 9.89 0.62
N HIS A 137 6.41 9.25 1.30
CA HIS A 137 5.03 9.12 0.82
C HIS A 137 4.40 10.49 0.57
N HIS A 138 4.39 11.38 1.57
CA HIS A 138 3.87 12.74 1.42
C HIS A 138 4.58 13.53 0.30
N PHE A 139 5.90 13.35 0.16
CA PHE A 139 6.66 13.99 -0.90
C PHE A 139 6.18 13.53 -2.28
N ILE A 140 5.99 12.22 -2.48
CA ILE A 140 5.51 11.63 -3.74
C ILE A 140 4.08 12.09 -4.05
N GLU A 141 3.17 12.09 -3.08
CA GLU A 141 1.77 12.54 -3.28
C GLU A 141 1.68 13.96 -3.83
N ASN A 142 2.63 14.83 -3.45
CA ASN A 142 2.63 16.24 -3.83
C ASN A 142 3.49 16.54 -5.08
N LEU A 143 4.15 15.55 -5.69
CA LEU A 143 5.01 15.76 -6.87
C LEU A 143 4.26 16.29 -8.09
N SER A 144 2.98 15.94 -8.23
CA SER A 144 2.15 16.37 -9.37
C SER A 144 1.67 17.82 -9.23
N THR A 145 1.44 18.27 -7.99
CA THR A 145 0.87 19.59 -7.68
C THR A 145 1.93 20.66 -7.39
N THR A 146 3.13 20.26 -6.96
CA THR A 146 4.19 21.18 -6.53
C THR A 146 5.44 20.99 -7.38
N LYS A 147 5.64 21.88 -8.36
CA LYS A 147 6.73 21.77 -9.35
C LYS A 147 8.12 21.82 -8.69
N GLU A 148 8.24 22.58 -7.62
CA GLU A 148 9.46 22.78 -6.83
C GLU A 148 10.01 21.47 -6.27
N LEU A 149 9.15 20.50 -5.93
CA LEU A 149 9.58 19.19 -5.45
C LEU A 149 10.37 18.42 -6.52
N LYS A 150 10.04 18.59 -7.80
CA LYS A 150 10.80 18.00 -8.92
C LYS A 150 12.17 18.63 -9.07
N TYR A 151 12.28 19.94 -8.85
CA TYR A 151 13.57 20.62 -8.89
C TYR A 151 14.46 20.21 -7.70
N ILE A 152 13.87 19.95 -6.53
CA ILE A 152 14.60 19.37 -5.37
C ILE A 152 15.13 17.97 -5.72
N LEU A 153 14.36 17.13 -6.41
CA LEU A 153 14.85 15.84 -6.92
C LEU A 153 16.03 16.04 -7.90
N GLY A 154 15.92 17.02 -8.80
CA GLY A 154 17.00 17.41 -9.72
C GLY A 154 18.28 17.80 -8.97
N TYR A 155 18.15 18.69 -7.97
CA TYR A 155 19.25 19.11 -7.10
C TYR A 155 19.99 17.91 -6.49
N PHE A 156 19.27 17.02 -5.81
CA PHE A 156 19.91 15.88 -5.15
C PHE A 156 20.50 14.88 -6.13
N SER A 157 19.83 14.63 -7.27
CA SER A 157 20.37 13.76 -8.32
C SER A 157 21.72 14.28 -8.85
N LYS A 158 21.83 15.60 -9.07
CA LYS A 158 23.08 16.26 -9.47
C LYS A 158 24.12 16.25 -8.36
N ASN A 159 23.71 16.57 -7.13
CA ASN A 159 24.60 16.63 -5.97
C ASN A 159 25.23 15.26 -5.62
N PHE A 160 24.54 14.16 -5.92
CA PHE A 160 25.07 12.80 -5.79
C PHE A 160 25.81 12.30 -7.04
N GLY A 161 25.91 13.10 -8.10
CA GLY A 161 26.65 12.77 -9.33
C GLY A 161 25.91 11.83 -10.30
N TYR A 162 24.62 11.55 -10.09
CA TYR A 162 23.83 10.73 -11.01
C TYR A 162 23.43 11.49 -12.29
N THR A 163 23.35 12.83 -12.20
CA THR A 163 22.93 13.71 -13.30
C THR A 163 23.97 14.81 -13.49
N ASP A 164 24.23 15.18 -14.75
CA ASP A 164 25.11 16.31 -15.09
C ASP A 164 24.57 17.64 -14.51
N PRO A 165 25.42 18.51 -13.92
CA PRO A 165 24.98 19.77 -13.33
C PRO A 165 24.20 20.69 -14.29
N ASN A 166 24.51 20.66 -15.58
CA ASN A 166 23.88 21.51 -16.60
C ASN A 166 22.72 20.83 -17.33
N LYS A 167 22.30 19.64 -16.88
CA LYS A 167 21.12 18.97 -17.44
C LYS A 167 19.86 19.42 -16.71
N PHE A 168 18.92 20.01 -17.44
CA PHE A 168 17.62 20.43 -16.92
C PHE A 168 16.52 19.61 -17.58
N ALA A 169 15.80 18.82 -16.77
CA ALA A 169 14.75 17.90 -17.25
C ALA A 169 13.34 18.49 -17.08
N PHE A 170 13.22 19.61 -16.37
CA PHE A 170 11.96 20.30 -16.11
C PHE A 170 12.02 21.74 -16.67
N ASP A 171 11.38 22.71 -16.01
CA ASP A 171 11.53 24.12 -16.36
C ASP A 171 12.96 24.59 -16.04
N GLU A 172 13.77 24.79 -17.08
CA GLU A 172 15.19 25.10 -16.95
C GLU A 172 15.47 26.31 -16.06
N ASN A 173 14.76 27.43 -16.28
CA ASN A 173 14.98 28.65 -15.54
C ASN A 173 14.62 28.48 -14.05
N ASN A 174 13.44 27.94 -13.76
CA ASN A 174 12.99 27.76 -12.38
C ASN A 174 13.78 26.67 -11.66
N GLN A 175 14.16 25.60 -12.36
CA GLN A 175 15.00 24.53 -11.84
C GLN A 175 16.39 25.07 -11.48
N TYR A 176 17.04 25.81 -12.38
CA TYR A 176 18.34 26.44 -12.14
C TYR A 176 18.31 27.36 -10.92
N ILE A 177 17.28 28.22 -10.81
CA ILE A 177 17.12 29.15 -9.69
C ILE A 177 16.99 28.37 -8.37
N LEU A 178 16.09 27.38 -8.30
CA LEU A 178 15.86 26.66 -7.05
C LEU A 178 17.05 25.79 -6.65
N GLU A 179 17.71 25.13 -7.61
CA GLU A 179 18.94 24.36 -7.36
C GLU A 179 20.06 25.26 -6.80
N SER A 180 20.19 26.48 -7.31
CA SER A 180 21.17 27.47 -6.82
C SER A 180 20.85 27.96 -5.40
N ILE A 181 19.57 28.16 -5.08
CA ILE A 181 19.11 28.50 -3.72
C ILE A 181 19.39 27.33 -2.77
N MET A 182 19.12 26.09 -3.18
CA MET A 182 19.38 24.89 -2.39
C MET A 182 20.86 24.72 -2.09
N TYR A 183 21.75 24.90 -3.09
CA TYR A 183 23.19 24.87 -2.88
C TYR A 183 23.65 25.92 -1.85
N SER A 184 23.14 27.15 -1.97
CA SER A 184 23.44 28.24 -1.05
C SER A 184 22.97 27.93 0.37
N ALA A 185 21.76 27.39 0.51
CA ALA A 185 21.18 27.00 1.80
C ALA A 185 21.96 25.85 2.46
N MET A 186 22.33 24.82 1.70
CA MET A 186 23.12 23.69 2.18
C MET A 186 24.52 24.13 2.61
N THR A 187 25.16 24.99 1.83
CA THR A 187 26.47 25.57 2.18
C THR A 187 26.39 26.37 3.48
N LEU A 188 25.34 27.19 3.65
CA LEU A 188 25.12 27.95 4.87
C LEU A 188 24.91 27.05 6.10
N TYR A 189 24.16 25.96 5.93
CA TYR A 189 23.92 24.96 6.98
C TYR A 189 25.21 24.23 7.37
N SER A 190 25.92 23.66 6.40
CA SER A 190 27.15 22.88 6.63
C SER A 190 28.29 23.72 7.22
N ASN A 191 28.40 24.99 6.80
CA ASN A 191 29.48 25.87 7.28
C ASN A 191 29.11 26.63 8.58
N GLY A 192 27.90 26.45 9.11
CA GLY A 192 27.46 27.07 10.37
C GLY A 192 27.37 28.61 10.35
N GLY A 193 27.28 29.22 9.16
CA GLY A 193 27.38 30.67 8.99
C GLY A 193 26.12 31.47 9.40
N ALA A 194 25.04 30.79 9.77
CA ALA A 194 23.78 31.43 10.11
C ALA A 194 23.64 31.71 11.62
N SER A 195 23.28 32.95 11.96
CA SER A 195 22.96 33.32 13.35
C SER A 195 21.75 32.52 13.87
N ARG A 196 21.94 31.83 15.00
CA ARG A 196 20.87 31.05 15.67
C ARG A 196 19.61 31.90 15.95
N THR A 197 19.79 33.17 16.33
CA THR A 197 18.69 34.11 16.57
C THR A 197 17.88 34.36 15.30
N LYS A 198 18.56 34.65 14.17
CA LYS A 198 17.91 34.86 12.87
C LYS A 198 17.19 33.59 12.38
N LEU A 199 17.79 32.42 12.57
CA LEU A 199 17.15 31.13 12.23
C LEU A 199 15.88 30.89 13.05
N THR A 200 15.91 31.22 14.34
CA THR A 200 14.76 31.06 15.24
C THR A 200 13.61 31.99 14.83
N GLU A 201 13.90 33.25 14.51
CA GLU A 201 12.90 34.19 14.01
C GLU A 201 12.32 33.75 12.66
N SER A 202 13.16 33.28 11.74
CA SER A 202 12.72 32.74 10.46
C SER A 202 11.79 31.53 10.65
N HIS A 203 12.12 30.64 11.58
CA HIS A 203 11.30 29.48 11.90
C HIS A 203 9.93 29.89 12.44
N ARG A 204 9.88 30.85 13.38
CA ARG A 204 8.62 31.38 13.92
C ARG A 204 7.71 32.00 12.86
N ARG A 205 8.29 32.73 11.90
CA ARG A 205 7.53 33.28 10.77
C ARG A 205 6.93 32.18 9.90
N TRP A 206 7.68 31.10 9.68
CA TRP A 206 7.21 29.94 8.95
C TRP A 206 6.07 29.22 9.69
N GLU A 207 6.21 28.97 10.99
CA GLU A 207 5.14 28.40 11.84
C GLU A 207 3.85 29.25 11.78
N ALA A 208 3.97 30.57 11.89
CA ALA A 208 2.83 31.48 11.81
C ALA A 208 2.12 31.39 10.44
N MET A 209 2.89 31.32 9.35
CA MET A 209 2.34 31.15 8.00
C MET A 209 1.63 29.80 7.84
N LEU A 210 2.17 28.72 8.40
CA LEU A 210 1.51 27.40 8.37
C LEU A 210 0.19 27.39 9.14
N ASN A 211 0.18 28.01 10.32
CA ASN A 211 -1.03 28.14 11.12
C ASN A 211 -2.10 28.95 10.40
N SER A 212 -1.72 30.09 9.80
CA SER A 212 -2.63 30.90 8.99
C SER A 212 -3.23 30.13 7.81
N LYS A 213 -2.43 29.34 7.09
CA LYS A 213 -2.94 28.47 6.01
C LYS A 213 -3.91 27.40 6.51
N LYS A 214 -3.67 26.86 7.70
CA LYS A 214 -4.56 25.85 8.32
C LYS A 214 -5.90 26.49 8.72
N GLU A 215 -5.85 27.66 9.32
CA GLU A 215 -7.03 28.46 9.67
C GLU A 215 -7.84 28.80 8.43
N GLU A 216 -7.21 29.29 7.37
CA GLU A 216 -7.89 29.62 6.11
C GLU A 216 -8.60 28.42 5.49
N LYS A 217 -7.97 27.24 5.48
CA LYS A 217 -8.60 25.99 5.01
C LYS A 217 -9.82 25.61 5.86
N LEU A 218 -9.71 25.75 7.19
CA LEU A 218 -10.80 25.46 8.11
C LEU A 218 -11.97 26.42 7.87
N THR A 219 -11.70 27.72 7.74
CA THR A 219 -12.70 28.75 7.45
C THR A 219 -13.38 28.49 6.11
N ARG A 220 -12.64 28.24 5.03
CA ARG A 220 -13.24 27.90 3.72
C ARG A 220 -14.14 26.67 3.79
N THR A 221 -13.76 25.65 4.57
CA THR A 221 -14.58 24.44 4.76
C THR A 221 -15.87 24.76 5.51
N GLN A 222 -15.80 25.59 6.55
CA GLN A 222 -16.97 26.05 7.29
C GLN A 222 -17.90 26.90 6.41
N GLU A 223 -17.33 27.79 5.59
CA GLU A 223 -18.08 28.61 4.64
C GLU A 223 -18.81 27.75 3.60
N LEU A 224 -18.13 26.77 3.00
CA LEU A 224 -18.73 25.82 2.06
C LEU A 224 -19.85 24.99 2.70
N ASN A 225 -19.66 24.50 3.93
CA ASN A 225 -20.70 23.78 4.65
C ASN A 225 -21.91 24.68 4.97
N THR A 226 -21.66 25.93 5.35
CA THR A 226 -22.72 26.90 5.60
C THR A 226 -23.50 27.21 4.32
N ALA A 227 -22.79 27.43 3.20
CA ALA A 227 -23.40 27.66 1.89
C ALA A 227 -24.21 26.45 1.43
N LYS A 228 -23.70 25.23 1.63
CA LYS A 228 -24.41 23.97 1.35
C LYS A 228 -25.72 23.85 2.12
N ILE A 229 -25.70 24.06 3.44
CA ILE A 229 -26.92 24.00 4.28
C ILE A 229 -27.94 25.04 3.82
N ARG A 230 -27.48 26.24 3.47
CA ARG A 230 -28.34 27.32 2.97
C ARG A 230 -28.93 26.97 1.60
N ALA A 231 -28.12 26.46 0.67
CA ALA A 231 -28.57 26.03 -0.66
C ALA A 231 -29.65 24.94 -0.56
N LEU A 232 -29.41 23.90 0.25
CA LEU A 232 -30.37 22.82 0.50
C LEU A 232 -31.69 23.35 1.07
N ARG A 233 -31.63 24.27 2.04
CA ARG A 233 -32.83 24.90 2.62
C ARG A 233 -33.59 25.76 1.60
N GLU A 234 -32.89 26.57 0.80
CA GLU A 234 -33.52 27.44 -0.20
C GLU A 234 -34.15 26.64 -1.35
N LEU A 235 -33.58 25.49 -1.71
CA LEU A 235 -34.10 24.59 -2.74
C LEU A 235 -35.09 23.54 -2.21
N GLY A 236 -35.27 23.44 -0.87
CA GLY A 236 -36.20 22.50 -0.25
C GLY A 236 -35.74 21.03 -0.26
N TYR A 237 -34.42 20.79 -0.29
CA TYR A 237 -33.83 19.45 -0.25
C TYR A 237 -33.24 19.14 1.13
N ASP A 238 -33.36 17.88 1.58
CA ASP A 238 -32.74 17.42 2.83
C ASP A 238 -31.27 17.02 2.64
N GLU A 239 -30.91 16.49 1.47
CA GLU A 239 -29.56 16.05 1.12
C GLU A 239 -29.26 16.17 -0.37
N ILE A 240 -27.96 16.04 -0.72
CA ILE A 240 -27.51 16.03 -2.12
C ILE A 240 -27.57 14.59 -2.65
N ASP A 241 -28.27 14.39 -3.75
CA ASP A 241 -28.32 13.16 -4.51
C ASP A 241 -27.96 13.40 -5.99
N LYS A 242 -28.03 12.34 -6.81
CA LYS A 242 -27.68 12.44 -8.24
C LYS A 242 -28.64 13.31 -9.05
N ASN A 243 -29.86 13.53 -8.58
CA ASN A 243 -30.90 14.25 -9.28
C ASN A 243 -30.83 15.76 -8.98
N ASN A 244 -30.42 16.15 -7.77
CA ASN A 244 -30.36 17.54 -7.34
C ASN A 244 -28.94 18.14 -7.27
N ALA A 245 -27.88 17.33 -7.45
CA ALA A 245 -26.50 17.79 -7.29
C ALA A 245 -26.13 19.01 -8.13
N SER A 246 -26.52 19.06 -9.41
CA SER A 246 -26.18 20.20 -10.28
C SER A 246 -26.78 21.50 -9.76
N GLU A 247 -28.08 21.48 -9.42
CA GLU A 247 -28.81 22.65 -8.95
C GLU A 247 -28.31 23.12 -7.58
N VAL A 248 -28.05 22.19 -6.66
CA VAL A 248 -27.49 22.51 -5.34
C VAL A 248 -26.08 23.10 -5.47
N LEU A 249 -25.23 22.58 -6.37
CA LEU A 249 -23.89 23.11 -6.60
C LEU A 249 -23.92 24.52 -7.21
N ASP A 250 -24.78 24.75 -8.20
CA ASP A 250 -24.98 26.07 -8.79
C ASP A 250 -25.47 27.08 -7.74
N LYS A 251 -26.37 26.66 -6.86
CA LYS A 251 -26.86 27.50 -5.76
C LYS A 251 -25.80 27.77 -4.70
N ILE A 252 -24.94 26.80 -4.38
CA ILE A 252 -23.77 27.01 -3.53
C ILE A 252 -22.84 28.06 -4.15
N ALA A 253 -22.57 27.98 -5.45
CA ALA A 253 -21.73 28.94 -6.16
C ALA A 253 -22.33 30.35 -6.13
N GLU A 254 -23.65 30.49 -6.35
CA GLU A 254 -24.37 31.76 -6.23
C GLU A 254 -24.26 32.37 -4.83
N ILE A 255 -24.50 31.57 -3.78
CA ILE A 255 -24.41 32.01 -2.37
C ILE A 255 -22.99 32.43 -2.01
N MET A 256 -21.98 31.70 -2.50
CA MET A 256 -20.58 32.04 -2.27
C MET A 256 -20.18 33.31 -3.02
N ALA A 257 -20.68 33.54 -4.24
CA ALA A 257 -20.39 34.73 -5.03
C ALA A 257 -20.99 36.02 -4.42
N GLN A 258 -22.14 35.94 -3.73
CA GLN A 258 -22.76 37.09 -3.06
C GLN A 258 -22.00 37.57 -1.80
N LYS A 259 -21.05 36.77 -1.28
CA LYS A 259 -20.20 37.13 -0.14
C LYS A 259 -18.93 37.90 -0.54
N PHE A 260 -18.60 37.95 -1.83
CA PHE A 260 -17.45 38.68 -2.39
C PHE A 260 -17.93 39.91 -3.16
#